data_AF-A0AB36KXJ5-F1
#
_entry.id   AF-A0AB36KXJ5-F1
#
_cell.length_a   1.000
_cell.length_b   1.000
_cell.length_c   1.000
_cell.angle_alpha   90.00
_cell.angle_beta   90.00
_cell.angle_gamma   90.00
#
_symmetry.space_group_name_H-M   'P 1'
#
loop_
_entity.id
_entity.type
_entity.pdbx_description
1 polymer ?
#
loop_
_entity_poly.entity_id
_entity_poly.type
_entity_poly.pdbx_seq_one_letter_code
_entity_poly.pdbx_strand_id
1 'polypeptide(L)'
;MTQLEKALNLPKGKDILNWKIKTLARSPKEIMITQLGFAAFHVMASSLFIWLGWVMFSDSPSSLVCVIFALGGHLAYFIGLLIRQKTIYNYTLKTDGATVEYYLHYPDFASSFFKGIAIAVILIFVFIALLTGSLLFLIGPVAMAVIAAVKLLNWENPVHYRQTAPWHLHEFVTVDHKRLMVIIHCDDVTTGFAARFPSKELMTKYLAFLHEVLPPSAEYIEKASNWK
;
A
#
# COMPACT_ATOMS: atom_id res chain seq x y z
N MET A 1 6.44 -17.76 -10.44
CA MET A 1 6.61 -16.92 -11.65
C MET A 1 7.84 -16.06 -11.49
N THR A 2 8.85 -16.24 -12.33
CA THR A 2 10.12 -15.49 -12.26
C THR A 2 9.97 -14.10 -12.91
N GLN A 3 10.87 -13.16 -12.61
CA GLN A 3 10.90 -11.84 -13.28
C GLN A 3 11.05 -11.97 -14.81
N LEU A 4 11.67 -13.05 -15.27
CA LEU A 4 11.84 -13.38 -16.68
C LEU A 4 10.50 -13.73 -17.36
N GLU A 5 9.62 -14.47 -16.70
CA GLU A 5 8.28 -14.78 -17.21
C GLU A 5 7.35 -13.55 -17.22
N LYS A 6 7.55 -12.60 -16.29
CA LYS A 6 6.88 -11.30 -16.34
C LYS A 6 7.33 -10.48 -17.54
N ALA A 7 8.61 -10.52 -17.90
CA ALA A 7 9.14 -9.80 -19.05
C ALA A 7 8.60 -10.31 -20.39
N LEU A 8 8.31 -11.61 -20.49
CA LEU A 8 7.81 -12.23 -21.73
C LEU A 8 6.36 -11.84 -22.09
N ASN A 9 5.56 -11.48 -21.07
CA ASN A 9 4.15 -11.12 -21.23
C ASN A 9 3.92 -9.63 -21.42
N LEU A 10 4.94 -8.78 -21.17
CA LEU A 10 4.83 -7.32 -21.33
C LEU A 10 4.41 -6.97 -22.77
N PRO A 11 3.57 -5.94 -22.95
CA PRO A 11 3.20 -5.50 -24.28
C PRO A 11 4.47 -5.07 -25.02
N LYS A 12 4.61 -5.48 -26.27
CA LYS A 12 5.80 -5.26 -27.11
C LYS A 12 5.67 -4.02 -27.99
N GLY A 13 4.55 -3.32 -27.88
CA GLY A 13 4.28 -2.08 -28.60
C GLY A 13 5.22 -0.94 -28.25
N LYS A 14 5.29 0.04 -29.16
CA LYS A 14 6.03 1.29 -28.95
C LYS A 14 5.37 2.08 -27.81
N ASP A 15 6.19 2.65 -26.92
CA ASP A 15 5.70 3.54 -25.87
C ASP A 15 5.07 4.80 -26.47
N ILE A 16 3.84 5.11 -26.06
CA ILE A 16 3.03 6.23 -26.55
C ILE A 16 2.96 7.33 -25.49
N LEU A 17 2.64 6.93 -24.26
CA LEU A 17 2.43 7.85 -23.15
C LEU A 17 2.92 7.20 -21.86
N ASN A 18 3.56 7.97 -20.99
CA ASN A 18 3.94 7.51 -19.67
C ASN A 18 3.65 8.60 -18.64
N TRP A 19 3.27 8.19 -17.44
CA TRP A 19 3.12 9.12 -16.32
C TRP A 19 3.24 8.43 -14.97
N LYS A 20 3.52 9.25 -13.96
CA LYS A 20 3.69 8.81 -12.58
C LYS A 20 2.74 9.57 -11.67
N ILE A 21 2.11 8.87 -10.74
CA ILE A 21 1.26 9.48 -9.71
C ILE A 21 1.47 8.81 -8.36
N LYS A 22 1.47 9.62 -7.30
CA LYS A 22 1.49 9.18 -5.91
C LYS A 22 0.14 9.49 -5.26
N THR A 23 -0.64 8.47 -4.98
CA THR A 23 -2.00 8.64 -4.44
C THR A 23 -2.38 7.50 -3.49
N LEU A 24 -3.45 7.69 -2.72
CA LEU A 24 -4.02 6.62 -1.92
C LEU A 24 -4.71 5.62 -2.86
N ALA A 25 -4.48 4.32 -2.66
CA ALA A 25 -5.14 3.30 -3.47
C ALA A 25 -6.66 3.32 -3.23
N ARG A 26 -7.04 3.32 -1.94
CA ARG A 26 -8.41 3.24 -1.44
C ARG A 26 -9.19 4.54 -1.62
N SER A 27 -10.51 4.39 -1.67
CA SER A 27 -11.44 5.52 -1.72
C SER A 27 -11.45 6.35 -0.42
N PRO A 28 -11.75 7.67 -0.48
CA PRO A 28 -11.87 8.50 0.72
C PRO A 28 -12.89 7.96 1.75
N LYS A 29 -14.00 7.38 1.28
CA LYS A 29 -15.03 6.78 2.14
C LYS A 29 -14.49 5.58 2.91
N GLU A 30 -13.80 4.65 2.24
CA GLU A 30 -13.21 3.47 2.89
C GLU A 30 -12.09 3.86 3.84
N ILE A 31 -11.27 4.84 3.47
CA ILE A 31 -10.25 5.40 4.35
C ILE A 31 -10.91 5.92 5.63
N MET A 32 -11.96 6.74 5.50
CA MET A 32 -12.67 7.30 6.63
C MET A 32 -13.28 6.22 7.54
N ILE A 33 -13.97 5.24 6.96
CA ILE A 33 -14.56 4.11 7.72
C ILE A 33 -13.47 3.32 8.45
N THR A 34 -12.38 2.98 7.76
CA THR A 34 -11.27 2.22 8.36
C THR A 34 -10.59 3.02 9.48
N GLN A 35 -10.38 4.33 9.28
CA GLN A 35 -9.81 5.20 10.30
C GLN A 35 -10.70 5.29 11.54
N LEU A 36 -12.01 5.48 11.36
CA LEU A 36 -12.99 5.55 12.45
C LEU A 36 -13.01 4.23 13.24
N GLY A 37 -13.14 3.09 12.54
CA GLY A 37 -13.15 1.78 13.18
C GLY A 37 -11.88 1.49 13.96
N PHE A 38 -10.71 1.80 13.38
CA PHE A 38 -9.43 1.59 14.04
C PHE A 38 -9.24 2.52 15.25
N ALA A 39 -9.61 3.80 15.11
CA ALA A 39 -9.53 4.76 16.21
C ALA A 39 -10.47 4.36 17.37
N ALA A 40 -11.70 3.94 17.08
CA ALA A 40 -12.63 3.47 18.08
C ALA A 40 -12.10 2.25 18.84
N PHE A 41 -11.60 1.24 18.11
CA PHE A 41 -10.97 0.07 18.71
C PHE A 41 -9.77 0.44 19.59
N HIS A 42 -8.90 1.33 19.09
CA HIS A 42 -7.71 1.75 19.82
C HIS A 42 -8.05 2.51 21.11
N VAL A 43 -9.03 3.42 21.06
CA VAL A 43 -9.51 4.13 22.25
C VAL A 43 -10.12 3.16 23.26
N MET A 44 -10.96 2.22 22.82
CA MET A 44 -11.54 1.20 23.70
C MET A 44 -10.47 0.36 24.40
N ALA A 45 -9.50 -0.18 23.65
CA ALA A 45 -8.41 -0.98 24.21
C ALA A 45 -7.52 -0.16 25.16
N SER A 46 -7.24 1.09 24.81
CA SER A 46 -6.46 2.03 25.63
C SER A 46 -7.17 2.34 26.94
N SER A 47 -8.48 2.59 26.92
CA SER A 47 -9.28 2.84 28.12
C SER A 47 -9.29 1.63 29.06
N LEU A 48 -9.42 0.40 28.51
CA LEU A 48 -9.33 -0.83 29.30
C LEU A 48 -7.95 -1.00 29.94
N PHE A 49 -6.87 -0.71 29.19
CA PHE A 49 -5.51 -0.77 29.70
C PHE A 49 -5.28 0.22 30.85
N ILE A 50 -5.73 1.47 30.70
CA ILE A 50 -5.62 2.49 31.75
C ILE A 50 -6.46 2.11 32.97
N TRP A 51 -7.67 1.60 32.76
CA TRP A 51 -8.55 1.17 33.85
C TRP A 51 -7.96 0.01 34.66
N LEU A 52 -7.40 -1.01 33.99
CA LEU A 52 -6.72 -2.12 34.66
C LEU A 52 -5.48 -1.64 35.44
N GLY A 53 -4.78 -0.63 34.95
CA GLY A 53 -3.62 -0.01 35.60
C GLY A 53 -3.95 1.05 36.65
N TRP A 54 -5.23 1.24 37.03
CA TRP A 54 -5.69 2.39 37.83
C TRP A 54 -4.87 2.62 39.10
N VAL A 55 -4.52 1.56 39.85
CA VAL A 55 -3.72 1.68 41.08
C VAL A 55 -2.34 2.27 40.77
N MET A 56 -1.63 1.70 39.80
CA MET A 56 -0.31 2.17 39.38
C MET A 56 -0.33 3.62 38.88
N PHE A 57 -1.36 3.99 38.11
CA PHE A 57 -1.49 5.33 37.54
C PHE A 57 -1.97 6.37 38.54
N SER A 58 -2.70 5.96 39.58
CA SER A 58 -3.07 6.83 40.70
C SER A 58 -1.84 7.20 41.53
N ASP A 59 -0.93 6.24 41.74
CA ASP A 59 0.31 6.46 42.49
C ASP A 59 1.35 7.26 41.68
N SER A 60 1.31 7.18 40.34
CA SER A 60 2.23 7.89 39.45
C SER A 60 1.50 8.58 38.28
N PRO A 61 1.00 9.80 38.47
CA PRO A 61 0.34 10.57 37.42
C PRO A 61 1.25 10.86 36.22
N SER A 62 2.55 11.01 36.43
CA SER A 62 3.53 11.22 35.35
C SER A 62 3.65 9.99 34.44
N SER A 63 3.58 8.78 35.02
CA SER A 63 3.54 7.52 34.25
C SER A 63 2.30 7.47 33.35
N LEU A 64 1.14 7.87 33.86
CA LEU A 64 -0.10 7.94 33.08
C LEU A 64 0.04 8.88 31.88
N VAL A 65 0.62 10.07 32.08
CA VAL A 65 0.86 11.04 31.00
C VAL A 65 1.77 10.45 29.92
N CYS A 66 2.87 9.80 30.31
CA CYS A 66 3.78 9.13 29.37
C CYS A 66 3.07 8.04 28.55
N VAL A 67 2.24 7.22 29.20
CA VAL A 67 1.46 6.17 28.53
C VAL A 67 0.48 6.77 27.53
N ILE A 68 -0.25 7.84 27.89
CA ILE A 68 -1.18 8.51 26.99
C ILE A 68 -0.46 9.02 25.73
N PHE A 69 0.71 9.66 25.88
CA PHE A 69 1.50 10.11 24.74
C PHE A 69 1.97 8.94 23.87
N ALA A 70 2.43 7.84 24.47
CA ALA A 70 2.85 6.64 23.74
C ALA A 70 1.69 6.03 22.93
N LEU A 71 0.50 5.90 23.54
CA LEU A 71 -0.70 5.39 22.89
C LEU A 71 -1.20 6.32 21.77
N GLY A 72 -1.10 7.64 21.97
CA GLY A 72 -1.41 8.64 20.94
C GLY A 72 -0.47 8.56 19.74
N GLY A 73 0.84 8.44 20.00
CA GLY A 73 1.85 8.24 18.97
C GLY A 73 1.64 6.95 18.17
N HIS A 74 1.28 5.87 18.85
CA HIS A 74 0.96 4.59 18.23
C HIS A 74 -0.28 4.66 17.31
N LEU A 75 -1.33 5.37 17.74
CA LEU A 75 -2.50 5.61 16.89
C LEU A 75 -2.14 6.41 15.63
N ALA A 76 -1.38 7.50 15.80
CA ALA A 76 -0.93 8.33 14.70
C ALA A 76 -0.06 7.53 13.71
N TYR A 77 0.83 6.68 14.22
CA TYR A 77 1.66 5.78 13.43
C TYR A 77 0.81 4.86 12.54
N PHE A 78 -0.17 4.16 13.11
CA PHE A 78 -1.02 3.25 12.34
C PHE A 78 -1.92 3.96 11.33
N ILE A 79 -2.50 5.10 11.70
CA ILE A 79 -3.29 5.89 10.77
C ILE A 79 -2.45 6.35 9.58
N GLY A 80 -1.26 6.89 9.84
CA GLY A 80 -0.36 7.41 8.81
C GLY A 80 0.19 6.30 7.89
N LEU A 81 0.71 5.23 8.48
CA LEU A 81 1.46 4.21 7.74
C LEU A 81 0.65 3.01 7.26
N LEU A 82 -0.47 2.66 7.90
CA LEU A 82 -1.30 1.54 7.44
C LEU A 82 -2.50 2.01 6.65
N ILE A 83 -3.17 3.07 7.12
CA ILE A 83 -4.45 3.49 6.53
C ILE A 83 -4.22 4.50 5.41
N ARG A 84 -3.35 5.48 5.65
CA ARG A 84 -3.04 6.57 4.70
C ARG A 84 -1.74 6.36 3.94
N GLN A 85 -1.28 5.12 3.84
CA GLN A 85 -0.12 4.80 3.02
C GLN A 85 -0.41 5.08 1.55
N LYS A 86 0.40 5.95 0.96
CA LYS A 86 0.29 6.27 -0.47
C LYS A 86 0.96 5.18 -1.29
N THR A 87 0.44 4.96 -2.47
CA THR A 87 0.99 4.08 -3.50
C THR A 87 1.48 4.93 -4.65
N ILE A 88 2.64 4.60 -5.19
CA ILE A 88 3.18 5.18 -6.41
C ILE A 88 2.79 4.27 -7.56
N TYR A 89 2.21 4.85 -8.59
CA TYR A 89 1.86 4.17 -9.84
C TYR A 89 2.67 4.80 -10.98
N ASN A 90 3.34 3.96 -11.75
CA ASN A 90 4.01 4.32 -13.00
C ASN A 90 3.24 3.63 -14.12
N TYR A 91 2.56 4.42 -14.94
CA TYR A 91 1.79 3.93 -16.08
C TYR A 91 2.60 4.09 -17.35
N THR A 92 2.58 3.05 -18.19
CA THR A 92 3.18 3.06 -19.53
C THR A 92 2.15 2.55 -20.52
N LEU A 93 1.82 3.39 -21.49
CA LEU A 93 0.90 3.11 -22.58
C LEU A 93 1.68 2.69 -23.81
N LYS A 94 1.25 1.60 -24.43
CA LYS A 94 1.85 1.02 -25.62
C LYS A 94 0.79 0.82 -26.70
N THR A 95 1.24 0.60 -27.93
CA THR A 95 0.35 0.40 -29.09
C THR A 95 -0.57 -0.82 -28.96
N ASP A 96 -0.16 -1.83 -28.19
CA ASP A 96 -0.85 -3.11 -28.03
C ASP A 96 -1.54 -3.28 -26.66
N GLY A 97 -1.28 -2.39 -25.70
CA GLY A 97 -1.88 -2.42 -24.36
C GLY A 97 -1.26 -1.38 -23.42
N ALA A 98 -1.56 -1.49 -22.13
CA ALA A 98 -0.92 -0.68 -21.10
C ALA A 98 -0.39 -1.53 -19.95
N THR A 99 0.62 -1.00 -19.28
CA THR A 99 1.21 -1.57 -18.08
C THR A 99 1.20 -0.56 -16.95
N VAL A 100 1.03 -1.04 -15.74
CA VAL A 100 1.26 -0.27 -14.53
C VAL A 100 2.20 -1.02 -13.60
N GLU A 101 3.23 -0.31 -13.18
CA GLU A 101 4.08 -0.72 -12.08
C GLU A 101 3.65 0.08 -10.86
N TYR A 102 3.44 -0.59 -9.74
CA TYR A 102 3.04 0.09 -8.52
C TYR A 102 3.68 -0.48 -7.27
N TYR A 103 3.99 0.40 -6.33
CA TYR A 103 4.62 0.05 -5.07
C TYR A 103 4.21 1.04 -3.98
N LEU A 104 4.24 0.59 -2.73
CA LEU A 104 3.92 1.46 -1.60
C LEU A 104 4.99 2.54 -1.43
N HIS A 105 4.59 3.76 -1.13
CA HIS A 105 5.55 4.82 -0.84
C HIS A 105 6.13 4.62 0.55
N TYR A 106 7.44 4.41 0.59
CA TYR A 106 8.26 4.50 1.79
C TYR A 106 9.22 5.69 1.67
N PRO A 107 9.59 6.34 2.78
CA PRO A 107 10.66 7.32 2.78
C PRO A 107 11.99 6.65 2.43
N ASP A 108 12.95 7.42 1.90
CA ASP A 108 14.22 6.88 1.37
C ASP A 108 15.06 6.16 2.45
N PHE A 109 14.89 6.54 3.72
CA PHE A 109 15.56 5.90 4.86
C PHE A 109 14.89 4.61 5.35
N ALA A 110 13.70 4.24 4.87
CA ALA A 110 12.92 3.13 5.43
C ALA A 110 13.67 1.79 5.39
N SER A 111 14.35 1.50 4.27
CA SER A 111 15.17 0.29 4.15
C SER A 111 16.27 0.27 5.20
N SER A 112 17.03 1.36 5.33
CA SER A 112 18.09 1.48 6.34
C SER A 112 17.56 1.37 7.76
N PHE A 113 16.40 1.97 8.03
CA PHE A 113 15.74 1.89 9.33
C PHE A 113 15.32 0.47 9.70
N PHE A 114 14.66 -0.24 8.78
CA PHE A 114 14.26 -1.63 8.97
C PHE A 114 15.46 -2.56 9.15
N LYS A 115 16.51 -2.39 8.34
CA LYS A 115 17.77 -3.12 8.52
C LYS A 115 18.43 -2.82 9.86
N GLY A 116 18.43 -1.55 10.28
CA GLY A 116 18.94 -1.12 11.59
C GLY A 116 18.21 -1.77 12.76
N ILE A 117 16.87 -1.80 12.74
CA ILE A 117 16.06 -2.50 13.74
C ILE A 117 16.41 -3.99 13.78
N ALA A 118 16.51 -4.62 12.61
CA ALA A 118 16.83 -6.04 12.54
C ALA A 118 18.20 -6.36 13.15
N ILE A 119 19.22 -5.56 12.85
CA ILE A 119 20.56 -5.68 13.45
C ILE A 119 20.47 -5.50 14.97
N ALA A 120 19.79 -4.46 15.45
CA ALA A 120 19.65 -4.20 16.88
C ALA A 120 18.98 -5.37 17.62
N VAL A 121 17.90 -5.93 17.07
CA VAL A 121 17.21 -7.09 17.65
C VAL A 121 18.11 -8.32 17.70
N ILE A 122 18.85 -8.60 16.63
CA ILE A 122 19.82 -9.71 16.60
C ILE A 122 20.90 -9.51 17.66
N LEU A 123 21.47 -8.30 17.77
CA LEU A 123 22.49 -7.98 18.77
C LEU A 123 21.96 -8.13 20.20
N ILE A 124 20.72 -7.72 20.47
CA ILE A 124 20.07 -7.90 21.78
C ILE A 124 19.98 -9.40 22.12
N PHE A 125 19.56 -10.25 21.18
CA PHE A 125 19.50 -11.69 21.43
C PHE A 125 20.88 -12.31 21.61
N VAL A 126 21.88 -11.92 20.82
CA VAL A 126 23.26 -12.37 21.03
C VAL A 126 23.75 -11.96 22.42
N PHE A 127 23.47 -10.73 22.85
CA PHE A 127 23.84 -10.25 24.18
C PHE A 127 23.17 -11.06 25.30
N ILE A 128 21.86 -11.33 25.18
CA ILE A 128 21.12 -12.17 26.15
C ILE A 128 21.68 -13.59 26.18
N ALA A 129 22.01 -14.17 25.02
CA ALA A 129 22.62 -15.50 24.93
C ALA A 129 23.96 -15.56 25.68
N LEU A 130 24.79 -14.54 25.53
CA LEU A 130 26.07 -14.44 26.23
C LEU A 130 25.89 -14.30 27.75
N LEU A 131 24.94 -13.46 28.20
CA LEU A 131 24.65 -13.29 29.62
C LEU A 131 24.09 -14.54 30.28
N THR A 132 23.26 -15.30 29.56
CA THR A 132 22.59 -16.50 30.08
C THR A 132 23.38 -17.79 29.85
N GLY A 133 24.41 -17.76 29.00
CA GLY A 133 25.20 -18.92 28.60
C GLY A 133 24.38 -19.97 27.81
N SER A 134 23.23 -19.59 27.26
CA SER A 134 22.30 -20.53 26.64
C SER A 134 21.56 -19.93 25.45
N LEU A 135 21.34 -20.75 24.43
CA LEU A 135 20.48 -20.44 23.28
C LEU A 135 19.05 -20.97 23.46
N LEU A 136 18.73 -21.63 24.57
CA LEU A 136 17.39 -22.21 24.78
C LEU A 136 16.27 -21.16 24.80
N PHE A 137 16.57 -19.91 25.18
CA PHE A 137 15.60 -18.82 25.13
C PHE A 137 15.16 -18.46 23.69
N LEU A 138 15.91 -18.89 22.67
CA LEU A 138 15.53 -18.69 21.26
C LEU A 138 14.34 -19.57 20.86
N ILE A 139 13.89 -20.52 21.67
CA ILE A 139 12.72 -21.35 21.33
C ILE A 139 11.43 -20.52 21.47
N GLY A 140 10.49 -20.71 20.55
CA GLY A 140 9.17 -20.08 20.61
C GLY A 140 9.17 -18.63 20.08
N PRO A 141 8.61 -17.65 20.81
CA PRO A 141 8.45 -16.27 20.33
C PRO A 141 9.76 -15.61 19.87
N VAL A 142 10.89 -15.98 20.48
CA VAL A 142 12.20 -15.42 20.16
C VAL A 142 12.70 -15.93 18.80
N ALA A 143 12.51 -17.22 18.47
CA ALA A 143 12.81 -17.75 17.13
C ALA A 143 12.01 -17.01 16.06
N MET A 144 10.72 -16.74 16.32
CA MET A 144 9.88 -15.97 15.41
C MET A 144 10.41 -14.55 15.20
N ALA A 145 10.90 -13.91 16.26
CA ALA A 145 11.52 -12.59 16.18
C ALA A 145 12.83 -12.61 15.36
N VAL A 146 13.66 -13.65 15.50
CA VAL A 146 14.87 -13.82 14.66
C VAL A 146 14.51 -14.01 13.19
N ILE A 147 13.53 -14.87 12.88
CA ILE A 147 13.05 -15.06 11.50
C ILE A 147 12.53 -13.74 10.93
N ALA A 148 11.77 -12.98 11.71
CA ALA A 148 11.29 -11.66 11.31
C ALA A 148 12.43 -10.68 11.07
N ALA A 149 13.44 -10.64 11.94
CA ALA A 149 14.63 -9.81 11.79
C ALA A 149 15.40 -10.16 10.51
N VAL A 150 15.61 -11.44 10.21
CA VAL A 150 16.26 -11.87 8.96
C VAL A 150 15.47 -11.46 7.73
N LYS A 151 14.13 -11.56 7.77
CA LYS A 151 13.28 -11.03 6.69
C LYS A 151 13.40 -9.52 6.56
N LEU A 152 13.51 -8.81 7.69
CA LEU A 152 13.63 -7.37 7.74
C LEU A 152 15.00 -6.87 7.25
N LEU A 153 16.08 -7.65 7.45
CA LEU A 153 17.42 -7.39 6.89
C LEU A 153 17.43 -7.42 5.36
N ASN A 154 16.64 -8.33 4.78
CA ASN A 154 16.49 -8.48 3.34
C ASN A 154 15.28 -7.71 2.80
N TRP A 155 14.73 -6.78 3.59
CA TRP A 155 13.54 -6.06 3.18
C TRP A 155 13.87 -5.12 2.02
N GLU A 156 13.07 -5.27 0.97
CA GLU A 156 12.96 -4.36 -0.15
C GLU A 156 11.49 -4.06 -0.39
N ASN A 157 11.21 -2.90 -0.97
CA ASN A 157 9.84 -2.51 -1.25
C ASN A 157 9.30 -3.32 -2.44
N PRO A 158 8.27 -4.16 -2.25
CA PRO A 158 7.78 -5.00 -3.33
C PRO A 158 7.16 -4.14 -4.44
N VAL A 159 7.59 -4.41 -5.68
CA VAL A 159 7.02 -3.79 -6.88
C VAL A 159 6.05 -4.77 -7.53
N HIS A 160 4.82 -4.31 -7.71
CA HIS A 160 3.76 -5.04 -8.39
C HIS A 160 3.63 -4.56 -9.83
N TYR A 161 3.24 -5.49 -10.69
CA TYR A 161 3.10 -5.26 -12.13
C TYR A 161 1.73 -5.76 -12.55
N ARG A 162 1.00 -4.93 -13.30
CA ARG A 162 -0.25 -5.32 -13.95
C ARG A 162 -0.20 -4.83 -15.39
N GLN A 163 -0.82 -5.61 -16.26
CA GLN A 163 -0.95 -5.32 -17.68
C GLN A 163 -2.41 -5.44 -18.08
N THR A 164 -2.80 -4.70 -19.12
CA THR A 164 -4.12 -4.81 -19.75
C THR A 164 -4.17 -6.01 -20.70
N ALA A 165 -5.37 -6.44 -21.04
CA ALA A 165 -5.56 -7.20 -22.26
C ALA A 165 -5.20 -6.33 -23.50
N PRO A 166 -5.15 -6.92 -24.71
CA PRO A 166 -5.14 -6.14 -25.94
C PRO A 166 -6.31 -5.15 -26.03
N TRP A 167 -6.09 -3.99 -26.64
CA TRP A 167 -7.09 -2.90 -26.73
C TRP A 167 -8.44 -3.35 -27.28
N HIS A 168 -8.43 -4.16 -28.34
CA HIS A 168 -9.64 -4.65 -29.02
C HIS A 168 -10.56 -5.52 -28.16
N LEU A 169 -10.10 -6.01 -27.01
CA LEU A 169 -10.90 -6.81 -26.08
C LEU A 169 -11.63 -5.98 -25.03
N HIS A 170 -11.45 -4.66 -25.00
CA HIS A 170 -12.09 -3.80 -24.01
C HIS A 170 -13.39 -3.23 -24.57
N GLU A 171 -14.51 -3.57 -23.95
CA GLU A 171 -15.85 -3.14 -24.39
C GLU A 171 -16.43 -2.03 -23.51
N PHE A 172 -15.93 -1.82 -22.30
CA PHE A 172 -16.45 -0.78 -21.41
C PHE A 172 -15.35 0.10 -20.84
N VAL A 173 -15.67 1.38 -20.71
CA VAL A 173 -14.81 2.40 -20.11
C VAL A 173 -15.59 3.15 -19.05
N THR A 174 -15.17 3.04 -17.79
CA THR A 174 -15.72 3.86 -16.70
C THR A 174 -14.85 5.10 -16.51
N VAL A 175 -15.45 6.28 -16.58
CA VAL A 175 -14.77 7.58 -16.38
C VAL A 175 -15.23 8.23 -15.08
N ASP A 176 -14.28 8.41 -14.15
CA ASP A 176 -14.48 9.11 -12.88
C ASP A 176 -13.74 10.46 -12.89
N HIS A 177 -14.44 11.49 -13.32
CA HIS A 177 -13.94 12.87 -13.37
C HIS A 177 -13.59 13.44 -11.99
N LYS A 178 -14.21 12.96 -10.91
CA LYS A 178 -13.99 13.47 -9.55
C LYS A 178 -12.66 12.96 -8.99
N ARG A 179 -12.30 11.71 -9.29
CA ARG A 179 -11.04 11.09 -8.86
C ARG A 179 -9.92 11.18 -9.89
N LEU A 180 -10.20 11.72 -11.06
CA LEU A 180 -9.29 11.70 -12.22
C LEU A 180 -8.82 10.27 -12.49
N MET A 181 -9.78 9.37 -12.73
CA MET A 181 -9.52 7.96 -12.91
C MET A 181 -10.35 7.42 -14.08
N VAL A 182 -9.73 6.60 -14.92
CA VAL A 182 -10.38 5.89 -16.01
C VAL A 182 -10.12 4.41 -15.83
N ILE A 183 -11.16 3.60 -15.96
CA ILE A 183 -11.08 2.15 -15.82
C ILE A 183 -11.55 1.53 -17.12
N ILE A 184 -10.71 0.70 -17.70
CA ILE A 184 -11.06 -0.10 -18.88
C ILE A 184 -11.39 -1.52 -18.44
N HIS A 185 -12.43 -2.07 -19.05
CA HIS A 185 -13.00 -3.37 -18.74
C HIS A 185 -13.09 -4.19 -20.02
N CYS A 186 -12.94 -5.50 -19.93
CA CYS A 186 -13.15 -6.39 -21.06
C CYS A 186 -14.63 -6.72 -21.20
N ASP A 187 -15.08 -7.73 -20.46
CA ASP A 187 -16.45 -8.25 -20.43
C ASP A 187 -17.22 -7.84 -19.17
N ASP A 188 -16.56 -7.84 -18.01
CA ASP A 188 -17.17 -7.53 -16.72
C ASP A 188 -16.79 -6.14 -16.21
N VAL A 189 -17.80 -5.28 -16.01
CA VAL A 189 -17.66 -3.93 -15.43
C VAL A 189 -17.16 -3.92 -13.98
N THR A 190 -17.12 -5.07 -13.29
CA THR A 190 -16.57 -5.18 -11.93
C THR A 190 -15.05 -5.42 -11.89
N THR A 191 -14.44 -5.80 -13.01
CA THR A 191 -12.99 -6.04 -13.11
C THR A 191 -12.38 -5.21 -14.24
N GLY A 192 -11.09 -4.89 -14.17
CA GLY A 192 -10.51 -3.95 -15.12
C GLY A 192 -9.16 -3.37 -14.72
N PHE A 193 -8.65 -2.51 -15.59
CA PHE A 193 -7.41 -1.79 -15.40
C PHE A 193 -7.69 -0.33 -15.10
N ALA A 194 -7.31 0.11 -13.89
CA ALA A 194 -7.54 1.48 -13.43
C ALA A 194 -6.32 2.37 -13.65
N ALA A 195 -6.49 3.35 -14.53
CA ALA A 195 -5.55 4.43 -14.79
C ALA A 195 -5.91 5.65 -13.94
N ARG A 196 -4.98 6.13 -13.12
CA ARG A 196 -5.15 7.30 -12.23
C ARG A 196 -4.30 8.46 -12.74
N PHE A 197 -4.85 9.68 -12.79
CA PHE A 197 -4.23 10.82 -13.47
C PHE A 197 -3.89 11.97 -12.52
N PRO A 198 -2.74 12.64 -12.69
CA PRO A 198 -2.36 13.81 -11.89
C PRO A 198 -3.08 15.09 -12.31
N SER A 199 -3.59 15.17 -13.55
CA SER A 199 -4.28 16.33 -14.09
C SER A 199 -5.42 15.94 -15.04
N LYS A 200 -6.40 16.84 -15.18
CA LYS A 200 -7.50 16.69 -16.13
C LYS A 200 -7.01 16.62 -17.58
N GLU A 201 -6.02 17.45 -17.93
CA GLU A 201 -5.43 17.47 -19.28
C GLU A 201 -4.86 16.12 -19.70
N LEU A 202 -4.14 15.43 -18.79
CA LEU A 202 -3.58 14.12 -19.07
C LEU A 202 -4.68 13.06 -19.22
N MET A 203 -5.72 13.14 -18.38
CA MET A 203 -6.89 12.27 -18.49
C MET A 203 -7.62 12.48 -19.83
N THR A 204 -7.79 13.73 -20.27
CA THR A 204 -8.41 14.03 -21.58
C THR A 204 -7.57 13.49 -22.73
N LYS A 205 -6.23 13.64 -22.69
CA LYS A 205 -5.33 13.03 -23.69
C LYS A 205 -5.47 11.52 -23.73
N TYR A 206 -5.57 10.88 -22.55
CA TYR A 206 -5.77 9.45 -22.46
C TYR A 206 -7.14 9.00 -23.00
N LEU A 207 -8.21 9.73 -22.71
CA LEU A 207 -9.55 9.44 -23.24
C LEU A 207 -9.60 9.58 -24.76
N ALA A 208 -8.99 10.64 -25.31
CA ALA A 208 -8.87 10.82 -26.76
C ALA A 208 -8.14 9.63 -27.40
N PHE A 209 -7.03 9.19 -26.80
CA PHE A 209 -6.35 7.97 -27.23
C PHE A 209 -7.24 6.73 -27.18
N LEU A 210 -8.00 6.52 -26.10
CA LEU A 210 -8.92 5.38 -26.00
C LEU A 210 -9.97 5.39 -27.10
N HIS A 211 -10.52 6.56 -27.47
CA HIS A 211 -11.47 6.66 -28.57
C HIS A 211 -10.90 6.25 -29.94
N GLU A 212 -9.58 6.33 -30.12
CA GLU A 212 -8.91 5.91 -31.36
C GLU A 212 -8.59 4.41 -31.39
N VAL A 213 -8.27 3.80 -30.25
CA VAL A 213 -7.76 2.42 -30.20
C VAL A 213 -8.78 1.37 -29.75
N LEU A 214 -9.85 1.78 -29.08
CA LEU A 214 -10.89 0.86 -28.62
C LEU A 214 -11.88 0.55 -29.75
N PRO A 215 -12.60 -0.59 -29.66
CA PRO A 215 -13.67 -0.91 -30.59
C PRO A 215 -14.70 0.23 -30.67
N PRO A 216 -15.28 0.52 -31.85
CA PRO A 216 -16.33 1.53 -31.98
C PRO A 216 -17.59 1.23 -31.16
N SER A 217 -17.79 -0.03 -30.78
CA SER A 217 -18.87 -0.49 -29.90
C SER A 217 -18.60 -0.26 -28.41
N ALA A 218 -17.41 0.23 -28.04
CA ALA A 218 -17.05 0.40 -26.64
C ALA A 218 -17.91 1.47 -25.97
N GLU A 219 -18.51 1.14 -24.83
CA GLU A 219 -19.38 2.03 -24.09
C GLU A 219 -18.61 2.84 -23.04
N TYR A 220 -18.82 4.17 -23.05
CA TYR A 220 -18.21 5.09 -22.10
C TYR A 220 -19.23 5.50 -21.04
N ILE A 221 -19.00 5.09 -19.80
CA ILE A 221 -19.89 5.32 -18.67
C ILE A 221 -19.27 6.35 -17.74
N GLU A 222 -19.89 7.52 -17.64
CA GLU A 222 -19.50 8.54 -16.66
C GLU A 222 -20.15 8.25 -15.30
N LYS A 223 -19.34 7.77 -14.34
CA LYS A 223 -19.81 7.52 -12.98
C LYS A 223 -18.69 7.65 -11.96
N ALA A 224 -19.05 8.07 -10.75
CA ALA A 224 -18.15 7.95 -9.62
C ALA A 224 -17.86 6.48 -9.35
N SER A 225 -16.59 6.10 -9.38
CA SER A 225 -16.20 4.70 -9.29
C SER A 225 -16.01 4.24 -7.85
N ASN A 226 -16.50 3.04 -7.54
CA ASN A 226 -16.23 2.32 -6.30
C ASN A 226 -14.93 1.50 -6.36
N TRP A 227 -14.13 1.68 -7.41
CA TRP A 227 -12.88 0.95 -7.61
C TRP A 227 -11.85 1.22 -6.51
N LYS A 228 -11.14 0.15 -6.15
CA LYS A 228 -10.17 0.07 -5.03
C LYS A 228 -8.71 0.26 -5.46
#